data_AF-A0A256BHV8-F1
#
_entry.id   AF-A0A256BHV8-F1
#
_cell.length_a   1.000
_cell.length_b   1.000
_cell.length_c   1.000
_cell.angle_alpha   90.00
_cell.angle_beta   90.00
_cell.angle_gamma   90.00
#
_symmetry.space_group_name_H-M   'P 1'
#
loop_
_entity.id
_entity.type
_entity.pdbx_description
1 polymer ?
#
loop_
_entity_poly.entity_id
_entity_poly.type
_entity_poly.pdbx_seq_one_letter_code
_entity_poly.pdbx_strand_id
1 'polypeptide(L)'
;MGIVMRQYNNFYIKFQRQFKKAHGQVIETMPLEFSNKEYIERFKYMFPDKILLIERERNYWYGKRIIRKNLSKIRCKGMSLETDSFILSTSKHIRKIKRESLASNEEMVKKVNTARTISLEKLKAESLRSKRKLNYIQEVEPPYLRNYRNRFFKTHDLHERLEIIRELSKYDSKEVREFFYAINGHIRNQSLKIEVQSYFQSLSLPFRLSRKKKGKKNFIDNEIVKNKKGPDELKKRLYINDLEKIKRFDIFVSHNSRDEEKIIEFYKKFNKKGQVVYIDWINDKYDLRREWCNASTVDIIKERIKQSDVFVLYFSGETLNSQWCTWELGYADALGKKICVYFSEDINRKGIPKFYVAYPELQMSKNIYVKIRGNEDILLKEWKKL
;
A
#
# COMPACT_ATOMS: atom_id res chain seq x y z
N MET A 1 -14.94 31.80 7.16
CA MET A 1 -14.05 30.80 6.51
C MET A 1 -14.26 29.43 7.17
N GLY A 2 -14.72 28.43 6.40
CA GLY A 2 -15.04 27.09 6.95
C GLY A 2 -13.83 26.36 7.54
N ILE A 3 -14.08 25.40 8.44
CA ILE A 3 -13.05 24.68 9.22
C ILE A 3 -11.97 24.07 8.31
N VAL A 4 -12.37 23.43 7.21
CA VAL A 4 -11.44 22.78 6.26
C VAL A 4 -10.51 23.80 5.58
N MET A 5 -11.02 24.98 5.25
CA MET A 5 -10.20 26.05 4.64
C MET A 5 -9.22 26.66 5.66
N ARG A 6 -9.63 26.81 6.93
CA ARG A 6 -8.71 27.22 8.01
C ARG A 6 -7.60 26.19 8.21
N GLN A 7 -7.93 24.90 8.17
CA GLN A 7 -6.93 23.83 8.23
C GLN A 7 -5.97 23.88 7.04
N TYR A 8 -6.47 24.11 5.83
CA TYR A 8 -5.64 24.27 4.63
C TYR A 8 -4.67 25.43 4.77
N ASN A 9 -5.14 26.62 5.18
CA ASN A 9 -4.27 27.78 5.36
C ASN A 9 -3.17 27.51 6.41
N ASN A 10 -3.54 26.95 7.55
CA ASN A 10 -2.58 26.60 8.60
C ASN A 10 -1.56 25.55 8.14
N PHE A 11 -2.01 24.56 7.36
CA PHE A 11 -1.13 23.60 6.72
C PHE A 11 -0.18 24.31 5.75
N TYR A 12 -0.71 25.13 4.85
CA TYR A 12 0.02 25.77 3.77
C TYR A 12 1.16 26.63 4.32
N ILE A 13 0.89 27.46 5.33
CA ILE A 13 1.93 28.28 6.00
C ILE A 13 3.05 27.42 6.57
N LYS A 14 2.71 26.31 7.25
CA LYS A 14 3.71 25.38 7.80
C LYS A 14 4.48 24.66 6.69
N PHE A 15 3.80 24.32 5.61
CA PHE A 15 4.36 23.63 4.45
C PHE A 15 5.38 24.52 3.74
N GLN A 16 5.06 25.78 3.47
CA GLN A 16 5.99 26.76 2.88
C GLN A 16 7.30 26.88 3.67
N ARG A 17 7.24 26.84 5.01
CA ARG A 17 8.44 26.93 5.87
C ARG A 17 9.43 25.78 5.62
N GLN A 18 8.96 24.60 5.24
CA GLN A 18 9.81 23.45 4.93
C GLN A 18 10.66 23.64 3.66
N PHE A 19 10.28 24.59 2.80
CA PHE A 19 10.93 24.84 1.51
C PHE A 19 11.91 26.02 1.55
N LYS A 20 11.91 26.82 2.62
CA LYS A 20 12.79 28.01 2.74
C LYS A 20 14.26 27.67 2.52
N LYS A 21 14.77 26.62 3.18
CA LYS A 21 16.16 26.17 3.03
C LYS A 21 16.47 25.73 1.60
N ALA A 22 15.58 24.94 0.99
CA ALA A 22 15.75 24.48 -0.39
C ALA A 22 15.79 25.66 -1.37
N HIS A 23 14.92 26.66 -1.21
CA HIS A 23 14.96 27.86 -2.04
C HIS A 23 16.27 28.66 -1.90
N GLY A 24 16.84 28.72 -0.69
CA GLY A 24 18.17 29.30 -0.44
C GLY A 24 19.26 28.57 -1.23
N GLN A 25 19.27 27.24 -1.16
CA GLN A 25 20.22 26.43 -1.93
C GLN A 25 20.06 26.59 -3.44
N VAL A 26 18.82 26.70 -3.95
CA VAL A 26 18.61 26.96 -5.38
C VAL A 26 19.17 28.32 -5.76
N ILE A 27 18.84 29.40 -5.04
CA ILE A 27 19.24 30.76 -5.44
C ILE A 27 20.78 30.92 -5.47
N GLU A 28 21.50 30.26 -4.55
CA GLU A 28 22.97 30.23 -4.54
C GLU A 28 23.58 29.58 -5.80
N THR A 29 22.80 28.79 -6.53
CA THR A 29 23.24 28.03 -7.71
C THR A 29 22.64 28.54 -9.02
N MET A 30 21.97 29.69 -8.99
CA MET A 30 21.41 30.34 -10.18
C MET A 30 22.35 31.44 -10.71
N PRO A 31 22.43 31.66 -12.03
CA PRO A 31 23.10 32.85 -12.61
C PRO A 31 22.40 34.15 -12.17
N LEU A 32 23.01 35.34 -12.34
CA LEU A 32 22.42 36.62 -11.91
C LEU A 32 21.06 36.88 -12.55
N GLU A 33 20.99 36.69 -13.87
CA GLU A 33 19.76 36.74 -14.64
C GLU A 33 19.26 35.34 -14.91
N PHE A 34 17.99 35.10 -14.58
CA PHE A 34 17.33 33.84 -14.83
C PHE A 34 15.82 34.05 -14.96
N SER A 35 15.20 33.24 -15.79
CA SER A 35 13.77 33.17 -15.99
C SER A 35 13.08 32.38 -14.86
N ASN A 36 11.77 32.60 -14.73
CA ASN A 36 10.93 31.76 -13.85
C ASN A 36 11.02 30.28 -14.20
N LYS A 37 11.15 29.97 -15.49
CA LYS A 37 11.20 28.60 -16.02
C LYS A 37 12.48 27.89 -15.58
N GLU A 38 13.63 28.53 -15.79
CA GLU A 38 14.94 27.99 -15.38
C GLU A 38 15.01 27.76 -13.87
N TYR A 39 14.42 28.66 -13.07
CA TYR A 39 14.35 28.48 -11.62
C TYR A 39 13.53 27.24 -11.23
N ILE A 40 12.37 27.02 -11.86
CA ILE A 40 11.54 25.84 -11.61
C ILE A 40 12.29 24.57 -11.99
N GLU A 41 12.92 24.55 -13.18
CA GLU A 41 13.68 23.41 -13.67
C GLU A 41 14.86 23.08 -12.74
N ARG A 42 15.62 24.10 -12.31
CA ARG A 42 16.69 23.95 -11.34
C ARG A 42 16.19 23.38 -10.01
N PHE A 43 15.07 23.90 -9.48
CA PHE A 43 14.47 23.41 -8.25
C PHE A 43 14.04 21.94 -8.37
N LYS A 44 13.33 21.59 -9.45
CA LYS A 44 12.89 20.21 -9.73
C LYS A 44 14.07 19.25 -9.83
N TYR A 45 15.15 19.69 -10.47
CA TYR A 45 16.38 18.90 -10.59
C TYR A 45 17.07 18.68 -9.25
N MET A 46 17.21 19.71 -8.41
CA MET A 46 17.93 19.62 -7.13
C MET A 46 17.15 18.87 -6.04
N PHE A 47 15.81 18.99 -6.02
CA PHE A 47 15.00 18.51 -4.91
C PHE A 47 13.83 17.60 -5.32
N PRO A 48 14.07 16.45 -5.98
CA PRO A 48 13.02 15.49 -6.30
C PRO A 48 12.22 15.02 -5.07
N ASP A 49 12.83 14.92 -3.88
CA ASP A 49 12.12 14.61 -2.62
C ASP A 49 11.00 15.61 -2.30
N LYS A 50 11.26 16.89 -2.57
CA LYS A 50 10.32 17.98 -2.34
C LYS A 50 9.20 18.02 -3.37
N ILE A 51 9.50 17.66 -4.62
CA ILE A 51 8.49 17.54 -5.68
C ILE A 51 7.48 16.46 -5.31
N LEU A 52 7.95 15.26 -4.96
CA LEU A 52 7.08 14.15 -4.54
C LEU A 52 6.21 14.54 -3.33
N LEU A 53 6.78 15.28 -2.39
CA LEU A 53 6.05 15.78 -1.21
C LEU A 53 4.92 16.76 -1.59
N ILE A 54 5.16 17.69 -2.53
CA ILE A 54 4.12 18.61 -3.04
C ILE A 54 2.99 17.79 -3.68
N GLU A 55 3.33 16.83 -4.54
CA GLU A 55 2.34 16.03 -5.27
C GLU A 55 1.42 15.23 -4.35
N ARG A 56 2.00 14.59 -3.31
CA ARG A 56 1.23 13.85 -2.30
C ARG A 56 0.27 14.76 -1.54
N GLU A 57 0.74 15.93 -1.11
CA GLU A 57 -0.10 16.91 -0.41
C GLU A 57 -1.18 17.52 -1.31
N ARG A 58 -0.84 17.79 -2.58
CA ARG A 58 -1.80 18.23 -3.60
C ARG A 58 -2.92 17.21 -3.75
N ASN A 59 -2.58 15.94 -3.98
CA ASN A 59 -3.56 14.87 -4.16
C ASN A 59 -4.48 14.74 -2.93
N TYR A 60 -3.92 14.82 -1.72
CA TYR A 60 -4.69 14.80 -0.48
C TYR A 60 -5.66 15.98 -0.34
N TRP A 61 -5.17 17.21 -0.52
CA TRP A 61 -5.99 18.39 -0.31
C TRP A 61 -7.01 18.59 -1.42
N TYR A 62 -6.62 18.38 -2.68
CA TYR A 62 -7.50 18.59 -3.83
C TYR A 62 -8.54 17.48 -3.97
N GLY A 63 -8.28 16.30 -3.39
CA GLY A 63 -9.30 15.25 -3.22
C GLY A 63 -10.47 15.67 -2.31
N LYS A 64 -10.29 16.66 -1.42
CA LYS A 64 -11.38 17.13 -0.55
C LYS A 64 -12.36 18.01 -1.30
N ARG A 65 -13.65 17.63 -1.30
CA ARG A 65 -14.74 18.35 -1.98
C ARG A 65 -14.75 19.87 -1.69
N ILE A 66 -14.55 20.28 -0.44
CA ILE A 66 -14.56 21.70 -0.03
C ILE A 66 -13.37 22.46 -0.66
N ILE A 67 -12.19 21.85 -0.73
CA ILE A 67 -11.01 22.46 -1.36
C ILE A 67 -11.20 22.54 -2.86
N ARG A 68 -11.68 21.45 -3.49
CA ARG A 68 -11.97 21.39 -4.93
C ARG A 68 -12.92 22.51 -5.38
N LYS A 69 -13.97 22.78 -4.60
CA LYS A 69 -14.92 23.88 -4.86
C LYS A 69 -14.31 25.29 -4.72
N ASN A 70 -13.19 25.44 -4.00
CA ASN A 70 -12.56 26.73 -3.72
C ASN A 70 -11.18 26.89 -4.39
N LEU A 71 -10.85 26.08 -5.40
CA LEU A 71 -9.54 26.11 -6.07
C LEU A 71 -9.21 27.47 -6.69
N SER A 72 -10.19 28.14 -7.32
CA SER A 72 -10.01 29.48 -7.88
C SER A 72 -9.56 30.47 -6.80
N LYS A 73 -10.29 30.52 -5.68
CA LYS A 73 -9.95 31.38 -4.53
C LYS A 73 -8.58 31.05 -3.93
N ILE A 74 -8.21 29.77 -3.89
CA ILE A 74 -6.88 29.32 -3.42
C ILE A 74 -5.78 29.83 -4.35
N ARG A 75 -5.98 29.71 -5.68
CA ARG A 75 -5.04 30.19 -6.70
C ARG A 75 -4.88 31.70 -6.65
N CYS A 76 -5.98 32.46 -6.58
CA CYS A 76 -5.93 33.93 -6.49
C CYS A 76 -5.17 34.43 -5.25
N LYS A 77 -5.19 33.66 -4.15
CA LYS A 77 -4.43 33.97 -2.92
C LYS A 77 -2.96 33.53 -2.98
N GLY A 78 -2.49 33.00 -4.11
CA GLY A 78 -1.14 32.46 -4.25
C GLY A 78 -0.88 31.23 -3.40
N MET A 79 -1.93 30.52 -2.95
CA MET A 79 -1.80 29.36 -2.05
C MET A 79 -1.97 28.02 -2.78
N SER A 80 -1.66 27.97 -4.07
CA SER A 80 -1.82 26.78 -4.89
C SER A 80 -0.74 25.72 -4.57
N LEU A 81 -1.12 24.45 -4.70
CA LEU A 81 -0.23 23.28 -4.55
C LEU A 81 0.14 22.69 -5.92
N GLU A 82 -0.20 23.35 -7.02
CA GLU A 82 0.41 23.01 -8.30
C GLU A 82 1.91 23.27 -8.22
N THR A 83 2.72 22.27 -8.56
CA THR A 83 4.17 22.24 -8.31
C THR A 83 4.85 23.55 -8.71
N ASP A 84 4.65 23.99 -9.94
CA ASP A 84 5.32 25.16 -10.51
C ASP A 84 4.83 26.46 -9.86
N SER A 85 3.51 26.56 -9.68
CA SER A 85 2.92 27.73 -9.03
C SER A 85 3.33 27.82 -7.56
N PHE A 86 3.44 26.69 -6.86
CA PHE A 86 3.87 26.60 -5.49
C PHE A 86 5.30 27.11 -5.39
N ILE A 87 6.24 26.52 -6.15
CA ILE A 87 7.66 26.90 -6.16
C ILE A 87 7.84 28.41 -6.42
N LEU A 88 7.12 28.98 -7.39
CA LEU A 88 7.23 30.41 -7.71
C LEU A 88 6.66 31.31 -6.62
N SER A 89 5.52 30.93 -6.04
CA SER A 89 4.85 31.70 -4.99
C SER A 89 5.66 31.74 -3.69
N THR A 90 6.29 30.62 -3.32
CA THR A 90 7.06 30.48 -2.07
C THR A 90 8.46 31.07 -2.16
N SER A 91 8.99 31.22 -3.37
CA SER A 91 10.31 31.81 -3.64
C SER A 91 10.27 33.29 -4.05
N LYS A 92 9.08 33.92 -4.06
CA LYS A 92 8.92 35.30 -4.59
C LYS A 92 9.90 36.31 -3.99
N HIS A 93 10.12 36.26 -2.68
CA HIS A 93 11.01 37.20 -2.00
C HIS A 93 12.48 36.88 -2.29
N ILE A 94 12.88 35.61 -2.17
CA ILE A 94 14.29 35.23 -2.30
C ILE A 94 14.83 35.43 -3.73
N ARG A 95 13.96 35.30 -4.75
CA ARG A 95 14.34 35.53 -6.15
C ARG A 95 14.54 37.00 -6.52
N LYS A 96 14.03 37.93 -5.68
CA LYS A 96 14.16 39.38 -5.90
C LYS A 96 15.35 40.00 -5.16
N ILE A 97 16.04 39.24 -4.32
CA ILE A 97 17.20 39.74 -3.58
C ILE A 97 18.34 39.96 -4.57
N LYS A 98 18.89 41.18 -4.59
CA LYS A 98 20.05 41.54 -5.41
C LYS A 98 21.28 40.81 -4.85
N ARG A 99 22.08 40.20 -5.73
CA ARG A 99 23.29 39.45 -5.36
C ARG A 99 24.51 40.19 -5.88
N GLU A 100 25.47 40.41 -4.99
CA GLU A 100 26.68 41.20 -5.25
C GLU A 100 27.83 40.33 -5.76
N SER A 101 27.86 39.04 -5.40
CA SER A 101 28.88 38.08 -5.84
C SER A 101 28.27 36.73 -6.24
N LEU A 102 28.91 36.06 -7.20
CA LEU A 102 28.57 34.70 -7.64
C LEU A 102 29.68 33.73 -7.24
N ALA A 103 29.28 32.52 -6.87
CA ALA A 103 30.19 31.40 -6.76
C ALA A 103 30.75 31.03 -8.14
N SER A 104 31.90 30.36 -8.19
CA SER A 104 32.43 29.86 -9.46
C SER A 104 31.48 28.83 -10.09
N ASN A 105 31.48 28.71 -11.42
CA ASN A 105 30.62 27.75 -12.12
C ASN A 105 30.82 26.32 -11.59
N GLU A 106 32.06 25.95 -11.28
CA GLU A 106 32.39 24.64 -10.69
C GLU A 106 31.78 24.45 -9.29
N GLU A 107 31.86 25.47 -8.43
CA GLU A 107 31.24 25.43 -7.10
C GLU A 107 29.72 25.33 -7.19
N MET A 108 29.09 26.05 -8.12
CA MET A 108 27.66 25.98 -8.35
C MET A 108 27.24 24.56 -8.75
N VAL A 109 27.98 23.93 -9.67
CA VAL A 109 27.74 22.53 -10.08
C VAL A 109 27.92 21.56 -8.92
N LYS A 110 28.98 21.73 -8.10
CA LYS A 110 29.20 20.92 -6.89
C LYS A 110 28.03 21.04 -5.90
N LYS A 111 27.56 22.27 -5.62
CA LYS A 111 26.39 22.52 -4.75
C LYS A 111 25.10 21.90 -5.29
N VAL A 112 24.88 21.97 -6.60
CA VAL A 112 23.73 21.34 -7.26
C VAL A 112 23.75 19.83 -7.10
N ASN A 113 24.89 19.20 -7.43
CA ASN A 113 25.03 17.75 -7.39
C ASN A 113 24.92 17.21 -5.96
N THR A 114 25.58 17.86 -4.99
CA THR A 114 25.47 17.48 -3.57
C THR A 114 24.04 17.57 -3.05
N ALA A 115 23.31 18.66 -3.33
CA ALA A 115 21.91 18.80 -2.93
C ALA A 115 21.02 17.71 -3.56
N ARG A 116 21.24 17.41 -4.85
CA ARG A 116 20.53 16.37 -5.57
C ARG A 116 20.79 14.98 -4.99
N THR A 117 22.04 14.64 -4.69
CA THR A 117 22.40 13.35 -4.08
C THR A 117 21.69 13.17 -2.73
N ILE A 118 21.73 14.18 -1.87
CA ILE A 118 21.02 14.17 -0.58
C ILE A 118 19.50 13.99 -0.78
N SER A 119 18.91 14.65 -1.77
CA SER A 119 17.49 14.51 -2.09
C SER A 119 17.14 13.08 -2.55
N LEU A 120 17.96 12.50 -3.43
CA LEU A 120 17.78 11.13 -3.91
C LEU A 120 17.97 10.10 -2.79
N GLU A 121 18.93 10.31 -1.89
CA GLU A 121 19.13 9.47 -0.70
C GLU A 121 17.91 9.50 0.22
N LYS A 122 17.29 10.66 0.43
CA LYS A 122 16.04 10.77 1.21
C LYS A 122 14.91 9.97 0.59
N LEU A 123 14.75 10.03 -0.74
CA LEU A 123 13.76 9.23 -1.47
C LEU A 123 14.03 7.74 -1.33
N LYS A 124 15.29 7.31 -1.48
CA LYS A 124 15.69 5.91 -1.29
C LYS A 124 15.41 5.45 0.15
N ALA A 125 15.80 6.24 1.15
CA ALA A 125 15.59 5.92 2.56
C ALA A 125 14.10 5.83 2.92
N GLU A 126 13.26 6.73 2.39
CA GLU A 126 11.82 6.66 2.57
C GLU A 126 11.23 5.39 1.91
N SER A 127 11.63 5.10 0.68
CA SER A 127 11.21 3.89 -0.05
C SER A 127 11.57 2.63 0.73
N LEU A 128 12.79 2.54 1.28
CA LEU A 128 13.23 1.40 2.10
C LEU A 128 12.43 1.28 3.40
N ARG A 129 12.17 2.41 4.07
CA ARG A 129 11.39 2.45 5.33
C ARG A 129 9.96 1.93 5.13
N SER A 130 9.34 2.27 4.00
CA SER A 130 7.98 1.85 3.68
C SER A 130 7.92 0.46 3.02
N LYS A 131 9.00 0.01 2.35
CA LYS A 131 9.07 -1.27 1.62
C LYS A 131 8.55 -2.45 2.45
N ARG A 132 9.05 -2.62 3.68
CA ARG A 132 8.63 -3.72 4.56
C ARG A 132 7.12 -3.75 4.78
N LYS A 133 6.48 -2.60 5.02
CA LYS A 133 5.03 -2.56 5.25
C LYS A 133 4.25 -2.73 3.94
N LEU A 134 4.72 -2.15 2.85
CA LEU A 134 4.14 -2.28 1.50
C LEU A 134 4.16 -3.72 0.99
N ASN A 135 5.12 -4.52 1.43
CA ASN A 135 5.22 -5.95 1.13
C ASN A 135 4.07 -6.78 1.71
N TYR A 136 3.32 -6.27 2.70
CA TYR A 136 2.13 -6.94 3.25
C TYR A 136 0.82 -6.32 2.73
N ILE A 137 0.88 -5.44 1.72
CA ILE A 137 -0.29 -4.79 1.13
C ILE A 137 -0.44 -5.25 -0.32
N GLN A 138 -1.61 -5.78 -0.66
CA GLN A 138 -1.92 -6.21 -2.01
C GLN A 138 -2.45 -5.04 -2.84
N GLU A 139 -1.88 -4.83 -4.03
CA GLU A 139 -2.25 -3.73 -4.94
C GLU A 139 -3.37 -4.18 -5.89
N VAL A 140 -4.51 -4.53 -5.30
CA VAL A 140 -5.69 -5.07 -5.99
C VAL A 140 -6.96 -4.71 -5.19
N GLU A 141 -8.11 -4.64 -5.85
CA GLU A 141 -9.43 -4.46 -5.21
C GLU A 141 -10.23 -5.77 -5.25
N PRO A 142 -10.24 -6.57 -4.17
CA PRO A 142 -11.10 -7.72 -4.06
C PRO A 142 -12.59 -7.34 -4.11
N PRO A 143 -13.43 -8.04 -4.88
CA PRO A 143 -14.86 -7.74 -4.99
C PRO A 143 -15.59 -7.74 -3.64
N TYR A 144 -15.20 -8.61 -2.70
CA TYR A 144 -15.85 -8.74 -1.40
C TYR A 144 -15.64 -7.52 -0.48
N LEU A 145 -14.64 -6.66 -0.73
CA LEU A 145 -14.38 -5.47 0.10
C LEU A 145 -15.54 -4.49 0.10
N ARG A 146 -16.38 -4.49 -0.95
CA ARG A 146 -17.61 -3.69 -0.99
C ARG A 146 -18.54 -4.02 0.18
N ASN A 147 -18.68 -5.30 0.53
CA ASN A 147 -19.54 -5.74 1.63
C ASN A 147 -18.99 -5.28 2.98
N TYR A 148 -17.67 -5.33 3.17
CA TYR A 148 -16.99 -4.81 4.34
C TYR A 148 -17.25 -3.30 4.52
N ARG A 149 -17.07 -2.50 3.46
CA ARG A 149 -17.36 -1.05 3.50
C ARG A 149 -18.82 -0.77 3.82
N ASN A 150 -19.75 -1.53 3.25
CA ASN A 150 -21.19 -1.38 3.52
C ASN A 150 -21.53 -1.75 4.97
N ARG A 151 -20.96 -2.84 5.49
CA ARG A 151 -21.17 -3.30 6.87
C ARG A 151 -20.68 -2.28 7.89
N PHE A 152 -19.56 -1.62 7.60
CA PHE A 152 -18.95 -0.60 8.46
C PHE A 152 -19.94 0.49 8.92
N PHE A 153 -20.76 0.99 7.99
CA PHE A 153 -21.73 2.06 8.29
C PHE A 153 -22.99 1.54 8.97
N LYS A 154 -23.31 0.25 8.86
CA LYS A 154 -24.47 -0.38 9.51
C LYS A 154 -24.19 -0.75 10.96
N THR A 155 -22.97 -1.19 11.26
CA THR A 155 -22.60 -1.61 12.62
C THR A 155 -22.28 -0.43 13.53
N HIS A 156 -22.61 -0.57 14.81
CA HIS A 156 -22.24 0.35 15.88
C HIS A 156 -21.11 -0.19 16.76
N ASP A 157 -20.78 -1.48 16.64
CA ASP A 157 -19.71 -2.12 17.40
C ASP A 157 -18.33 -1.62 16.95
N LEU A 158 -17.52 -1.20 17.92
CA LEU A 158 -16.16 -0.76 17.67
C LEU A 158 -15.24 -1.91 17.26
N HIS A 159 -15.44 -3.11 17.79
CA HIS A 159 -14.59 -4.27 17.50
C HIS A 159 -14.80 -4.76 16.06
N GLU A 160 -16.05 -4.88 15.62
CA GLU A 160 -16.38 -5.18 14.22
C GLU A 160 -15.83 -4.10 13.27
N ARG A 161 -15.95 -2.81 13.64
CA ARG A 161 -15.36 -1.71 12.84
C ARG A 161 -13.83 -1.81 12.74
N LEU A 162 -13.15 -2.22 13.81
CA LEU A 162 -11.70 -2.42 13.78
C LEU A 162 -11.32 -3.60 12.88
N GLU A 163 -12.06 -4.70 12.92
CA GLU A 163 -11.90 -5.85 12.02
C GLU A 163 -12.04 -5.43 10.55
N ILE A 164 -13.08 -4.66 10.23
CA ILE A 164 -13.30 -4.15 8.87
C ILE A 164 -12.14 -3.25 8.42
N ILE A 165 -11.68 -2.33 9.28
CA ILE A 165 -10.55 -1.46 8.96
C ILE A 165 -9.29 -2.30 8.70
N ARG A 166 -9.04 -3.31 9.53
CA ARG A 166 -7.86 -4.18 9.38
C ARG A 166 -7.91 -5.03 8.12
N GLU A 167 -9.08 -5.53 7.75
CA GLU A 167 -9.26 -6.25 6.48
C GLU A 167 -8.99 -5.33 5.29
N LEU A 168 -9.65 -4.17 5.25
CA LEU A 168 -9.46 -3.19 4.17
C LEU A 168 -7.99 -2.71 4.07
N SER A 169 -7.30 -2.60 5.21
CA SER A 169 -5.90 -2.17 5.26
C SER A 169 -4.91 -3.16 4.64
N LYS A 170 -5.34 -4.38 4.29
CA LYS A 170 -4.53 -5.37 3.56
C LYS A 170 -4.42 -5.05 2.07
N TYR A 171 -5.23 -4.11 1.57
CA TYR A 171 -5.34 -3.80 0.14
C TYR A 171 -5.08 -2.32 -0.13
N ASP A 172 -4.40 -2.01 -1.23
CA ASP A 172 -4.28 -0.65 -1.77
C ASP A 172 -5.09 -0.52 -3.04
N SER A 173 -6.22 0.19 -2.92
CA SER A 173 -7.10 0.53 -4.02
C SER A 173 -7.61 1.95 -3.87
N LYS A 174 -8.16 2.50 -4.95
CA LYS A 174 -8.74 3.85 -4.92
C LYS A 174 -9.93 3.90 -3.95
N GLU A 175 -10.78 2.89 -3.98
CA GLU A 175 -12.01 2.79 -3.21
C GLU A 175 -11.73 2.62 -1.70
N VAL A 176 -10.71 1.84 -1.33
CA VAL A 176 -10.26 1.72 0.08
C VAL A 176 -9.73 3.06 0.58
N ARG A 177 -8.87 3.74 -0.20
CA ARG A 177 -8.32 5.05 0.21
C ARG A 177 -9.42 6.11 0.36
N GLU A 178 -10.37 6.18 -0.58
CA GLU A 178 -11.50 7.11 -0.50
C GLU A 178 -12.38 6.84 0.73
N PHE A 179 -12.67 5.56 0.99
CA PHE A 179 -13.41 5.13 2.17
C PHE A 179 -12.70 5.53 3.48
N PHE A 180 -11.40 5.27 3.59
CA PHE A 180 -10.61 5.64 4.76
C PHE A 180 -10.48 7.15 4.96
N TYR A 181 -10.38 7.94 3.89
CA TYR A 181 -10.47 9.39 4.01
C TYR A 181 -11.85 9.86 4.50
N ALA A 182 -12.93 9.20 4.07
CA ALA A 182 -14.28 9.48 4.57
C ALA A 182 -14.42 9.14 6.06
N ILE A 183 -13.87 8.00 6.52
CA ILE A 183 -13.90 7.57 7.93
C ILE A 183 -13.46 8.68 8.89
N ASN A 184 -12.44 9.45 8.53
CA ASN A 184 -11.88 10.49 9.39
C ASN A 184 -12.93 11.53 9.87
N GLY A 185 -13.94 11.80 9.04
CA GLY A 185 -15.07 12.67 9.36
C GLY A 185 -16.27 11.97 10.00
N HIS A 186 -16.47 10.68 9.71
CA HIS A 186 -17.66 9.92 10.15
C HIS A 186 -17.51 9.30 11.54
N ILE A 187 -16.30 8.88 11.92
CA ILE A 187 -16.06 8.23 13.21
C ILE A 187 -15.71 9.27 14.28
N ARG A 188 -16.12 9.03 15.53
CA ARG A 188 -15.65 9.79 16.70
C ARG A 188 -14.47 9.14 17.42
N ASN A 189 -14.50 7.82 17.60
CA ASN A 189 -13.44 7.03 18.21
C ASN A 189 -12.07 7.31 17.56
N GLN A 190 -11.08 7.67 18.38
CA GLN A 190 -9.74 8.01 17.90
C GLN A 190 -8.85 6.81 17.64
N SER A 191 -9.05 5.70 18.36
CA SER A 191 -8.28 4.47 18.14
C SER A 191 -8.47 3.96 16.71
N LEU A 192 -9.70 3.94 16.21
CA LEU A 192 -10.00 3.54 14.82
C LEU A 192 -9.36 4.48 13.80
N LYS A 193 -9.30 5.79 14.08
CA LYS A 193 -8.65 6.76 13.19
C LYS A 193 -7.12 6.60 13.17
N ILE A 194 -6.53 6.21 14.30
CA ILE A 194 -5.10 5.91 14.40
C ILE A 194 -4.76 4.65 13.59
N GLU A 195 -5.64 3.64 13.60
CA GLU A 195 -5.45 2.45 12.75
C GLU A 195 -5.43 2.84 11.26
N VAL A 196 -6.41 3.64 10.82
CA VAL A 196 -6.45 4.17 9.44
C VAL A 196 -5.24 5.07 9.13
N GLN A 197 -4.80 5.88 10.09
CA GLN A 197 -3.58 6.69 9.92
C GLN A 197 -2.35 5.81 9.70
N SER A 198 -2.23 4.71 10.44
CA SER A 198 -1.11 3.75 10.31
C SER A 198 -1.06 3.13 8.92
N TYR A 199 -2.22 2.85 8.32
CA TYR A 199 -2.33 2.42 6.92
C TYR A 199 -1.79 3.47 5.93
N PHE A 200 -2.23 4.73 6.01
CA PHE A 200 -1.72 5.77 5.12
C PHE A 200 -0.21 6.03 5.32
N GLN A 201 0.27 5.94 6.56
CA GLN A 201 1.70 6.03 6.84
C GLN A 201 2.49 4.89 6.19
N SER A 202 1.96 3.66 6.14
CA SER A 202 2.63 2.57 5.41
C SER A 202 2.71 2.81 3.91
N LEU A 203 1.75 3.54 3.33
CA LEU A 203 1.76 3.94 1.92
C LEU A 203 2.57 5.22 1.66
N SER A 204 3.22 5.80 2.68
CA SER A 204 3.85 7.13 2.60
C SER A 204 2.87 8.22 2.12
N LEU A 205 1.58 8.09 2.46
CA LEU A 205 0.53 9.03 2.11
C LEU A 205 0.14 9.91 3.30
N PRO A 206 -0.22 11.18 3.06
CA PRO A 206 -0.63 12.08 4.12
C PRO A 206 -2.02 11.71 4.68
N PHE A 207 -2.11 11.71 6.01
CA PHE A 207 -3.37 11.58 6.74
C PHE A 207 -3.37 12.44 8.00
N ARG A 208 -4.30 13.39 8.08
CA ARG A 208 -4.43 14.32 9.21
C ARG A 208 -5.64 13.94 10.06
N LEU A 209 -5.40 13.53 11.29
CA LEU A 209 -6.45 13.21 12.24
C LEU A 209 -7.36 14.41 12.48
N SER A 210 -8.67 14.17 12.41
CA SER A 210 -9.64 15.17 12.83
C SER A 210 -9.52 15.41 14.34
N ARG A 211 -9.62 16.69 14.73
CA ARG A 211 -9.58 17.09 16.14
C ARG A 211 -10.61 16.31 16.96
N LYS A 212 -10.25 15.95 18.20
CA LYS A 212 -11.21 15.43 19.17
C LYS A 212 -12.34 16.46 19.35
N LYS A 213 -13.57 15.98 19.46
CA LYS A 213 -14.73 16.83 19.74
C LYS A 213 -14.49 17.57 21.07
N LYS A 214 -14.78 18.87 21.09
CA LYS A 214 -14.87 19.66 22.32
C LYS A 214 -16.33 19.60 22.82
N GLY A 215 -16.56 19.41 24.12
CA GLY A 215 -17.90 19.26 24.73
C GLY A 215 -18.21 17.82 25.17
N LYS A 216 -19.50 17.46 25.24
CA LYS A 216 -19.98 16.13 25.68
C LYS A 216 -19.36 15.01 24.82
N LYS A 217 -18.66 14.10 25.50
CA LYS A 217 -18.00 12.90 24.95
C LYS A 217 -18.62 11.66 25.59
N ASN A 218 -18.67 10.57 24.85
CA ASN A 218 -19.01 9.26 25.40
C ASN A 218 -17.72 8.48 25.70
N PHE A 219 -17.79 7.50 26.59
CA PHE A 219 -16.66 6.62 26.92
C PHE A 219 -16.02 5.99 25.66
N ILE A 220 -16.90 5.47 24.79
CA ILE A 220 -16.61 4.86 23.49
C ILE A 220 -15.77 5.76 22.56
N ASP A 221 -15.83 7.10 22.70
CA ASP A 221 -15.08 8.02 21.84
C ASP A 221 -13.55 7.98 22.08
N ASN A 222 -13.10 7.55 23.26
CA ASN A 222 -11.66 7.48 23.60
C ASN A 222 -11.19 6.06 23.92
N GLU A 223 -12.07 5.07 23.84
CA GLU A 223 -11.73 3.67 24.05
C GLU A 223 -10.65 3.20 23.08
N ILE A 224 -9.65 2.48 23.60
CA ILE A 224 -8.60 1.84 22.81
C ILE A 224 -9.12 0.47 22.40
N VAL A 225 -9.59 0.38 21.17
CA VAL A 225 -10.23 -0.83 20.63
C VAL A 225 -9.15 -1.86 20.32
N LYS A 226 -9.30 -3.06 20.87
CA LYS A 226 -8.46 -4.23 20.58
C LYS A 226 -9.36 -5.44 20.37
N ASN A 227 -8.99 -6.30 19.43
CA ASN A 227 -9.70 -7.54 19.18
C ASN A 227 -8.85 -8.72 19.65
N LYS A 228 -9.53 -9.79 20.06
CA LYS A 228 -8.91 -11.08 20.31
C LYS A 228 -8.29 -11.60 19.01
N LYS A 229 -7.19 -12.32 19.17
CA LYS A 229 -6.33 -12.79 18.09
C LYS A 229 -6.01 -14.25 18.33
N GLY A 230 -5.70 -14.96 17.24
CA GLY A 230 -5.18 -16.31 17.26
C GLY A 230 -6.04 -17.28 16.44
N PRO A 231 -5.54 -18.50 16.21
CA PRO A 231 -6.20 -19.46 15.32
C PRO A 231 -7.61 -19.82 15.80
N ASP A 232 -7.81 -20.00 17.10
CA ASP A 232 -9.12 -20.37 17.64
C ASP A 232 -10.17 -19.26 17.46
N GLU A 233 -9.74 -18.00 17.59
CA GLU A 233 -10.64 -16.86 17.40
C GLU A 233 -10.98 -16.66 15.92
N LEU A 234 -9.99 -16.80 15.02
CA LEU A 234 -10.25 -16.74 13.59
C LEU A 234 -11.14 -17.89 13.13
N LYS A 235 -10.92 -19.10 13.65
CA LYS A 235 -11.79 -20.26 13.39
C LYS A 235 -13.24 -19.93 13.76
N LYS A 236 -13.50 -19.41 14.96
CA LYS A 236 -14.85 -18.96 15.36
C LYS A 236 -15.42 -17.93 14.40
N ARG A 237 -14.63 -16.95 13.97
CA ARG A 237 -15.06 -15.94 13.00
C ARG A 237 -15.40 -16.55 11.63
N LEU A 238 -14.64 -17.53 11.12
CA LEU A 238 -14.97 -18.22 9.86
C LEU A 238 -16.34 -18.91 9.92
N TYR A 239 -16.70 -19.50 11.06
CA TYR A 239 -17.99 -20.17 11.23
C TYR A 239 -19.18 -19.22 11.45
N ILE A 240 -18.97 -18.13 12.19
CA ILE A 240 -20.06 -17.26 12.65
C ILE A 240 -20.19 -15.99 11.79
N ASN A 241 -19.09 -15.37 11.40
CA ASN A 241 -19.09 -14.05 10.77
C ASN A 241 -19.32 -14.15 9.26
N ASP A 242 -20.43 -13.62 8.78
CA ASP A 242 -20.78 -13.60 7.36
C ASP A 242 -19.73 -12.88 6.50
N LEU A 243 -19.05 -11.87 7.04
CA LEU A 243 -17.97 -11.17 6.33
C LEU A 243 -16.79 -12.10 6.03
N GLU A 244 -16.47 -13.02 6.93
CA GLU A 244 -15.38 -13.99 6.70
C GLU A 244 -15.78 -15.05 5.67
N LYS A 245 -17.05 -15.43 5.61
CA LYS A 245 -17.57 -16.42 4.66
C LYS A 245 -17.58 -15.93 3.22
N ILE A 246 -17.86 -14.64 3.01
CA ILE A 246 -17.88 -14.03 1.67
C ILE A 246 -16.49 -13.79 1.08
N LYS A 247 -15.42 -13.96 1.87
CA LYS A 247 -14.06 -13.80 1.37
C LYS A 247 -13.83 -14.82 0.26
N ARG A 248 -13.26 -14.30 -0.83
CA ARG A 248 -12.91 -15.10 -1.98
C ARG A 248 -11.59 -14.63 -2.55
N PHE A 249 -10.76 -15.59 -2.92
CA PHE A 249 -9.43 -15.36 -3.45
C PHE A 249 -9.33 -15.98 -4.83
N ASP A 250 -8.60 -15.32 -5.72
CA ASP A 250 -8.36 -15.89 -7.03
C ASP A 250 -7.38 -17.07 -6.94
N ILE A 251 -6.44 -16.99 -6.01
CA ILE A 251 -5.28 -17.88 -5.91
C ILE A 251 -4.93 -18.11 -4.45
N PHE A 252 -4.77 -19.37 -4.05
CA PHE A 252 -4.08 -19.78 -2.83
C PHE A 252 -2.61 -20.05 -3.16
N VAL A 253 -1.67 -19.42 -2.46
CA VAL A 253 -0.23 -19.69 -2.65
C VAL A 253 0.32 -20.52 -1.49
N SER A 254 0.56 -21.80 -1.76
CA SER A 254 1.33 -22.66 -0.87
C SER A 254 2.82 -22.45 -1.12
N HIS A 255 3.59 -22.28 -0.05
CA HIS A 255 5.01 -21.97 -0.12
C HIS A 255 5.72 -22.37 1.19
N ASN A 256 7.04 -22.53 1.14
CA ASN A 256 7.83 -22.65 2.36
C ASN A 256 8.05 -21.28 2.98
N SER A 257 7.90 -21.17 4.30
CA SER A 257 8.12 -19.94 5.06
C SER A 257 9.51 -19.30 4.90
N ARG A 258 10.53 -20.06 4.49
CA ARG A 258 11.90 -19.56 4.19
C ARG A 258 11.97 -18.77 2.88
N ASP A 259 10.96 -18.89 2.02
CA ASP A 259 10.90 -18.19 0.73
C ASP A 259 10.18 -16.82 0.82
N GLU A 260 9.93 -16.28 2.01
CA GLU A 260 9.10 -15.07 2.23
C GLU A 260 9.42 -13.91 1.27
N GLU A 261 10.71 -13.59 1.08
CA GLU A 261 11.13 -12.50 0.18
C GLU A 261 10.79 -12.80 -1.29
N LYS A 262 11.02 -14.03 -1.77
CA LYS A 262 10.68 -14.45 -3.14
C LYS A 262 9.17 -14.47 -3.35
N ILE A 263 8.42 -14.86 -2.32
CA ILE A 263 6.95 -14.90 -2.35
C ILE A 263 6.36 -13.51 -2.45
N ILE A 264 6.97 -12.49 -1.84
CA ILE A 264 6.54 -11.10 -1.98
C ILE A 264 6.57 -10.67 -3.45
N GLU A 265 7.68 -10.92 -4.13
CA GLU A 265 7.83 -10.57 -5.54
C GLU A 265 6.87 -11.38 -6.42
N PHE A 266 6.71 -12.66 -6.10
CA PHE A 266 5.82 -13.59 -6.78
C PHE A 266 4.35 -13.13 -6.72
N TYR A 267 3.80 -12.83 -5.54
CA TYR A 267 2.39 -12.45 -5.43
C TYR A 267 2.12 -11.05 -6.02
N LYS A 268 3.10 -10.14 -5.99
CA LYS A 268 2.97 -8.82 -6.64
C LYS A 268 2.79 -8.93 -8.16
N LYS A 269 3.36 -9.97 -8.81
CA LYS A 269 3.11 -10.25 -10.24
C LYS A 269 1.64 -10.59 -10.50
N PHE A 270 0.98 -11.33 -9.60
CA PHE A 270 -0.47 -11.61 -9.68
C PHE A 270 -1.33 -10.35 -9.47
N ASN A 271 -1.01 -9.52 -8.46
CA ASN A 271 -1.74 -8.28 -8.20
C ASN A 271 -1.73 -7.33 -9.40
N LYS A 272 -0.59 -7.21 -10.11
CA LYS A 272 -0.49 -6.43 -11.37
C LYS A 272 -1.43 -6.90 -12.47
N LYS A 273 -1.93 -8.15 -12.38
CA LYS A 273 -2.93 -8.72 -13.29
C LYS A 273 -4.36 -8.68 -12.72
N GLY A 274 -4.53 -8.04 -11.57
CA GLY A 274 -5.81 -7.90 -10.86
C GLY A 274 -6.27 -9.22 -10.24
N GLN A 275 -5.35 -10.08 -9.82
CA GLN A 275 -5.68 -11.33 -9.10
C GLN A 275 -5.44 -11.13 -7.61
N VAL A 276 -6.42 -11.53 -6.79
CA VAL A 276 -6.37 -11.49 -5.32
C VAL A 276 -5.73 -12.78 -4.81
N VAL A 277 -4.63 -12.65 -4.08
CA VAL A 277 -3.86 -13.82 -3.61
C VAL A 277 -4.10 -14.03 -2.13
N TYR A 278 -4.28 -15.28 -1.71
CA TYR A 278 -4.22 -15.67 -0.31
C TYR A 278 -2.82 -16.18 0.05
N ILE A 279 -2.22 -15.55 1.05
CA ILE A 279 -1.00 -15.98 1.73
C ILE A 279 -1.28 -15.83 3.24
N ASP A 280 -1.11 -16.90 4.00
CA ASP A 280 -1.41 -17.00 5.43
C ASP A 280 -0.86 -15.83 6.26
N TRP A 281 0.43 -15.53 6.16
CA TRP A 281 1.09 -14.47 6.94
C TRP A 281 0.81 -13.04 6.43
N ILE A 282 0.16 -12.88 5.27
CA ILE A 282 -0.33 -11.58 4.77
C ILE A 282 -1.79 -11.40 5.18
N ASN A 283 -2.62 -12.36 4.77
CA ASN A 283 -4.06 -12.29 4.85
C ASN A 283 -4.56 -12.55 6.27
N ASP A 284 -3.94 -13.44 7.04
CA ASP A 284 -4.38 -13.78 8.40
C ASP A 284 -3.31 -13.48 9.47
N LYS A 285 -2.42 -12.50 9.20
CA LYS A 285 -1.25 -12.11 10.03
C LYS A 285 -1.51 -11.83 11.53
N TYR A 286 -2.75 -11.49 11.88
CA TYR A 286 -3.10 -11.22 13.28
C TYR A 286 -3.45 -12.50 14.04
N ASP A 287 -3.78 -13.57 13.33
CA ASP A 287 -4.37 -14.79 13.87
C ASP A 287 -3.52 -16.02 13.60
N LEU A 288 -2.88 -16.10 12.44
CA LEU A 288 -1.92 -17.13 12.08
C LEU A 288 -0.51 -16.60 12.33
N ARG A 289 0.00 -16.88 13.53
CA ARG A 289 1.41 -16.72 13.86
C ARG A 289 2.08 -18.09 13.83
N ARG A 290 3.35 -18.14 13.40
CA ARG A 290 4.09 -19.40 13.20
C ARG A 290 4.20 -20.21 14.50
N GLU A 291 4.25 -19.53 15.65
CA GLU A 291 4.34 -20.16 16.96
C GLU A 291 3.02 -20.80 17.43
N TRP A 292 1.91 -20.58 16.72
CA TRP A 292 0.56 -21.01 17.12
C TRP A 292 -0.01 -22.12 16.25
N CYS A 293 0.85 -22.87 15.56
CA CYS A 293 0.49 -23.99 14.72
C CYS A 293 -0.29 -25.05 15.54
N ASN A 294 -1.62 -25.06 15.43
CA ASN A 294 -2.51 -25.96 16.15
C ASN A 294 -3.62 -26.51 15.23
N ALA A 295 -4.52 -27.35 15.77
CA ALA A 295 -5.61 -27.94 14.99
C ALA A 295 -6.52 -26.89 14.32
N SER A 296 -6.69 -25.71 14.94
CA SER A 296 -7.47 -24.62 14.34
C SER A 296 -6.79 -24.01 13.12
N THR A 297 -5.45 -23.96 13.08
CA THR A 297 -4.69 -23.53 11.89
C THR A 297 -4.99 -24.42 10.68
N VAL A 298 -5.04 -25.74 10.88
CA VAL A 298 -5.40 -26.71 9.83
C VAL A 298 -6.79 -26.39 9.26
N ASP A 299 -7.79 -26.19 10.11
CA ASP A 299 -9.16 -25.91 9.68
C ASP A 299 -9.27 -24.57 8.94
N ILE A 300 -8.55 -23.54 9.40
CA ILE A 300 -8.49 -22.24 8.71
C ILE A 300 -7.91 -22.41 7.31
N ILE A 301 -6.78 -23.10 7.17
CA ILE A 301 -6.14 -23.31 5.87
C ILE A 301 -7.08 -24.08 4.93
N LYS A 302 -7.76 -25.12 5.41
CA LYS A 302 -8.77 -25.85 4.62
C LYS A 302 -9.85 -24.90 4.07
N GLU A 303 -10.40 -24.04 4.92
CA GLU A 303 -11.41 -23.07 4.48
C GLU A 303 -10.84 -22.04 3.49
N ARG A 304 -9.61 -21.59 3.67
CA ARG A 304 -8.95 -20.65 2.75
C ARG A 304 -8.64 -21.27 1.39
N ILE A 305 -8.29 -22.56 1.34
CA ILE A 305 -8.18 -23.33 0.09
C ILE A 305 -9.55 -23.43 -0.58
N LYS A 306 -10.63 -23.73 0.17
CA LYS A 306 -12.00 -23.76 -0.38
C LYS A 306 -12.41 -22.41 -0.96
N GLN A 307 -12.09 -21.31 -0.29
CA GLN A 307 -12.37 -19.93 -0.70
C GLN A 307 -11.51 -19.45 -1.89
N SER A 308 -10.54 -20.25 -2.34
CA SER A 308 -9.67 -19.91 -3.46
C SER A 308 -10.09 -20.65 -4.73
N ASP A 309 -10.03 -19.98 -5.89
CA ASP A 309 -10.39 -20.62 -7.17
C ASP A 309 -9.29 -21.56 -7.67
N VAL A 310 -8.02 -21.17 -7.51
CA VAL A 310 -6.84 -21.92 -7.96
C VAL A 310 -5.87 -22.11 -6.80
N PHE A 311 -5.23 -23.27 -6.74
CA PHE A 311 -4.11 -23.55 -5.85
C PHE A 311 -2.80 -23.47 -6.64
N VAL A 312 -1.88 -22.64 -6.15
CA VAL A 312 -0.54 -22.47 -6.72
C VAL A 312 0.48 -22.92 -5.69
N LEU A 313 1.28 -23.91 -6.05
CA LEU A 313 2.45 -24.28 -5.26
C LEU A 313 3.66 -23.49 -5.78
N TYR A 314 4.28 -22.69 -4.92
CA TYR A 314 5.61 -22.15 -5.17
C TYR A 314 6.65 -23.22 -4.80
N PHE A 315 7.31 -23.77 -5.80
CA PHE A 315 8.25 -24.86 -5.65
C PHE A 315 9.69 -24.35 -5.66
N SER A 316 10.36 -24.45 -4.52
CA SER A 316 11.77 -24.17 -4.29
C SER A 316 12.48 -25.40 -3.73
N GLY A 317 13.79 -25.33 -3.52
CA GLY A 317 14.53 -26.38 -2.80
C GLY A 317 13.99 -26.62 -1.38
N GLU A 318 13.46 -25.57 -0.74
CA GLU A 318 12.90 -25.65 0.62
C GLU A 318 11.52 -26.31 0.66
N THR A 319 10.78 -26.33 -0.46
CA THR A 319 9.46 -26.99 -0.55
C THR A 319 9.56 -28.48 -0.22
N LEU A 320 10.65 -29.15 -0.59
CA LEU A 320 10.89 -30.57 -0.30
C LEU A 320 10.97 -30.88 1.20
N ASN A 321 11.34 -29.88 2.02
CA ASN A 321 11.45 -30.01 3.46
C ASN A 321 10.13 -29.61 4.18
N SER A 322 9.09 -29.23 3.44
CA SER A 322 7.83 -28.72 4.00
C SER A 322 6.74 -29.80 4.00
N GLN A 323 6.44 -30.32 5.19
CA GLN A 323 5.28 -31.19 5.40
C GLN A 323 3.96 -30.44 5.10
N TRP A 324 3.91 -29.14 5.42
CA TRP A 324 2.75 -28.29 5.17
C TRP A 324 2.41 -28.16 3.69
N CYS A 325 3.40 -27.86 2.83
CA CYS A 325 3.14 -27.72 1.39
C CYS A 325 2.60 -29.02 0.78
N THR A 326 3.17 -30.16 1.18
CA THR A 326 2.74 -31.47 0.70
C THR A 326 1.30 -31.78 1.15
N TRP A 327 0.99 -31.48 2.41
CA TRP A 327 -0.36 -31.66 2.95
C TRP A 327 -1.39 -30.72 2.29
N GLU A 328 -1.07 -29.44 2.13
CA GLU A 328 -1.94 -28.46 1.47
C GLU A 328 -2.22 -28.84 0.01
N LEU A 329 -1.20 -29.31 -0.71
CA LEU A 329 -1.33 -29.81 -2.08
C LEU A 329 -2.29 -31.01 -2.13
N GLY A 330 -2.08 -32.02 -1.28
CA GLY A 330 -2.94 -33.20 -1.25
C GLY A 330 -4.39 -32.86 -0.88
N TYR A 331 -4.60 -31.92 0.03
CA TYR A 331 -5.95 -31.45 0.38
C TYR A 331 -6.63 -30.71 -0.77
N ALA A 332 -5.90 -29.83 -1.47
CA ALA A 332 -6.42 -29.13 -2.63
C ALA A 332 -6.78 -30.09 -3.77
N ASP A 333 -5.96 -31.12 -3.98
CA ASP A 333 -6.16 -32.14 -5.00
C ASP A 333 -7.40 -33.00 -4.69
N ALA A 334 -7.54 -33.43 -3.44
CA ALA A 334 -8.73 -34.15 -2.97
C ALA A 334 -10.04 -33.33 -3.08
N LEU A 335 -9.95 -31.99 -3.06
CA LEU A 335 -11.09 -31.09 -3.31
C LEU A 335 -11.39 -30.88 -4.80
N GLY A 336 -10.59 -31.42 -5.71
CA GLY A 336 -10.69 -31.17 -7.14
C GLY A 336 -10.38 -29.72 -7.52
N LYS A 337 -9.53 -29.04 -6.74
CA LYS A 337 -9.10 -27.68 -7.08
C LYS A 337 -8.21 -27.70 -8.31
N LYS A 338 -8.27 -26.62 -9.10
CA LYS A 338 -7.28 -26.37 -10.15
C LYS A 338 -5.93 -26.12 -9.51
N ILE A 339 -4.95 -26.96 -9.83
CA ILE A 339 -3.61 -26.90 -9.26
C ILE A 339 -2.60 -26.62 -10.36
N CYS A 340 -1.67 -25.71 -10.10
CA CYS A 340 -0.48 -25.54 -10.92
C CYS A 340 0.75 -25.26 -10.05
N VAL A 341 1.92 -25.61 -10.55
CA VAL A 341 3.19 -25.51 -9.83
C VAL A 341 4.08 -24.47 -10.51
N TYR A 342 4.55 -23.50 -9.73
CA TYR A 342 5.59 -22.58 -10.17
C TYR A 342 6.96 -23.09 -9.70
N PHE A 343 7.82 -23.46 -10.64
CA PHE A 343 9.21 -23.83 -10.31
C PHE A 343 10.07 -22.57 -10.23
N SER A 344 10.67 -22.32 -9.07
CA SER A 344 11.63 -21.24 -8.87
C SER A 344 12.81 -21.36 -9.85
N GLU A 345 13.33 -20.23 -10.33
CA GLU A 345 14.36 -20.16 -11.37
C GLU A 345 15.64 -20.94 -11.00
N ASP A 346 15.99 -20.95 -9.70
CA ASP A 346 17.21 -21.56 -9.18
C ASP A 346 17.18 -23.09 -9.01
N ILE A 347 16.07 -23.76 -9.35
CA ILE A 347 15.88 -25.17 -8.95
C ILE A 347 16.44 -26.19 -9.95
N ASN A 348 17.21 -27.15 -9.44
CA ASN A 348 17.64 -28.31 -10.22
C ASN A 348 16.47 -29.30 -10.40
N ARG A 349 15.98 -29.42 -11.64
CA ARG A 349 14.84 -30.28 -11.98
C ARG A 349 15.10 -31.78 -11.81
N LYS A 350 16.36 -32.23 -11.70
CA LYS A 350 16.72 -33.66 -11.61
C LYS A 350 16.27 -34.34 -10.30
N GLY A 351 16.10 -33.58 -9.22
CA GLY A 351 15.73 -34.10 -7.89
C GLY A 351 14.27 -33.93 -7.51
N ILE A 352 13.43 -33.43 -8.42
CA ILE A 352 12.04 -33.10 -8.12
C ILE A 352 11.19 -34.38 -8.16
N PRO A 353 10.43 -34.70 -7.09
CA PRO A 353 9.50 -35.82 -7.11
C PRO A 353 8.52 -35.72 -8.28
N LYS A 354 8.35 -36.84 -9.01
CA LYS A 354 7.60 -36.88 -10.28
C LYS A 354 6.15 -36.38 -10.16
N PHE A 355 5.53 -36.54 -8.98
CA PHE A 355 4.16 -36.09 -8.76
C PHE A 355 4.03 -34.56 -8.81
N TYR A 356 5.03 -33.78 -8.39
CA TYR A 356 5.00 -32.31 -8.57
C TYR A 356 5.05 -31.92 -10.04
N VAL A 357 5.83 -32.67 -10.84
CA VAL A 357 5.97 -32.42 -12.28
C VAL A 357 4.74 -32.88 -13.07
N ALA A 358 3.85 -33.67 -12.47
CA ALA A 358 2.62 -34.13 -13.12
C ALA A 358 1.57 -33.01 -13.23
N TYR A 359 1.61 -32.02 -12.34
CA TYR A 359 0.72 -30.86 -12.39
C TYR A 359 1.13 -29.87 -13.50
N PRO A 360 0.18 -29.07 -14.02
CA PRO A 360 0.48 -27.98 -14.94
C PRO A 360 1.53 -27.01 -14.37
N GLU A 361 2.44 -26.55 -15.23
CA GLU A 361 3.50 -25.61 -14.85
C GLU A 361 3.01 -24.17 -15.02
N LEU A 362 3.17 -23.34 -13.98
CA LEU A 362 2.86 -21.92 -14.04
C LEU A 362 4.07 -21.15 -14.56
N GLN A 363 3.87 -20.34 -15.59
CA GLN A 363 4.91 -19.48 -16.16
C GLN A 363 4.52 -18.01 -16.03
N MET A 364 5.43 -17.21 -15.47
CA MET A 364 5.22 -15.78 -15.23
C MET A 364 6.20 -14.96 -16.05
N SER A 365 5.73 -14.40 -17.17
CA SER A 365 6.48 -13.46 -18.01
C SER A 365 5.77 -12.10 -18.02
N LYS A 366 5.52 -11.51 -19.20
CA LYS A 366 4.64 -10.34 -19.34
C LYS A 366 3.20 -10.68 -18.94
N ASN A 367 2.75 -11.90 -19.21
CA ASN A 367 1.46 -12.45 -18.81
C ASN A 367 1.67 -13.73 -17.98
N ILE A 368 0.58 -14.28 -17.45
CA ILE A 368 0.64 -15.48 -16.60
C ILE A 368 -0.06 -16.61 -17.35
N TYR A 369 0.71 -17.65 -17.66
CA TYR A 369 0.28 -18.80 -18.44
C TYR A 369 0.37 -20.08 -17.61
N VAL A 370 -0.49 -21.03 -17.94
CA VAL A 370 -0.51 -22.38 -17.39
C VAL A 370 -0.17 -23.33 -18.53
N LYS A 371 0.98 -23.99 -18.40
CA LYS A 371 1.48 -24.96 -19.36
C LYS A 371 0.98 -26.35 -18.98
N ILE A 372 0.10 -26.88 -19.82
CA ILE A 372 -0.42 -28.23 -19.70
C ILE A 372 0.39 -29.13 -20.64
N ARG A 373 0.89 -30.26 -20.16
CA ARG A 373 1.73 -31.16 -20.98
C ARG A 373 0.99 -31.56 -22.26
N GLY A 374 1.59 -31.28 -23.41
CA GLY A 374 1.06 -31.64 -24.73
C GLY A 374 0.08 -30.64 -25.36
N ASN A 375 -0.28 -29.56 -24.65
CA ASN A 375 -1.20 -28.53 -25.15
C ASN A 375 -0.50 -27.16 -25.27
N GLU A 376 -1.14 -26.23 -25.96
CA GLU A 376 -0.74 -24.82 -25.99
C GLU A 376 -0.84 -24.17 -24.61
N ASP A 377 -0.01 -23.15 -24.37
CA ASP A 377 0.01 -22.41 -23.12
C ASP A 377 -1.28 -21.60 -22.96
N ILE A 378 -2.05 -21.87 -21.90
CA ILE A 378 -3.35 -21.21 -21.67
C ILE A 378 -3.16 -20.05 -20.70
N LEU A 379 -3.79 -18.90 -20.94
CA LEU A 379 -3.78 -17.79 -19.98
C LEU A 379 -4.46 -18.22 -18.68
N LEU A 380 -3.86 -17.87 -17.52
CA LEU A 380 -4.42 -18.25 -16.21
C LEU A 380 -5.90 -17.84 -16.06
N LYS A 381 -6.28 -16.67 -16.57
CA LYS A 381 -7.67 -16.18 -16.51
C LYS A 381 -8.65 -17.01 -17.32
N GLU A 382 -8.20 -17.60 -18.42
CA GLU A 382 -9.00 -18.47 -19.27
C GLU A 382 -9.03 -19.88 -18.68
N TRP A 383 -7.88 -20.38 -18.25
CA TRP A 383 -7.77 -21.67 -17.57
C TRP A 383 -8.65 -21.72 -16.33
N LYS A 384 -8.79 -20.61 -15.58
CA LYS A 384 -9.73 -20.49 -14.45
C LYS A 384 -11.20 -20.75 -14.80
N LYS A 385 -11.62 -20.55 -16.05
CA LYS A 385 -13.01 -20.69 -16.50
C LYS A 385 -13.36 -22.05 -17.10
N LEU A 386 -12.35 -22.81 -17.53
CA LEU A 386 -12.51 -24.19 -18.04
C LEU A 386 -13.11 -25.13 -17.00
#